data_AF-A0A352FL71-F1
#
_entry.id   AF-A0A352FL71-F1
#
_cell.length_a   1.000
_cell.length_b   1.000
_cell.length_c   1.000
_cell.angle_alpha   90.00
_cell.angle_beta   90.00
_cell.angle_gamma   90.00
#
_symmetry.space_group_name_H-M   'P 1'
#
loop_
_entity.id
_entity.type
_entity.pdbx_description
1 polymer ?
#
loop_
_entity_poly.entity_id
_entity_poly.type
_entity_poly.pdbx_seq_one_letter_code
_entity_poly.pdbx_strand_id
1 'polypeptide(L)'
;MLKSISFSIVSILILTFVSTPKSVGQDVGPVSPAARTSSTRELRTIADGLHSSISDLFVAVVRNAETYSALREMDPSLPSLDGGFFQSNTLIAAFLGERPTGGYSISIREEAGGFILAEKKPKPGSMVPQMITSPFTLVAIPQPGNRRFRLDIGEPWKESCRTYRVDRGRFTTLGLPADMTAEFAVEGDIEVIGRGKLMTFLFHVRESGRESGLIQGLAGTFSEVVTSETNLTINNLPAWGALNGHNRSQAIGFFSEGGRKLSLRFTSSPTNNLDVATGEGYVEATLQEPKRAESGTKSP
;
A
#
# COMPACT_ATOMS: atom_id res chain seq x y z
N MET A 1 52.27 12.14 15.40
CA MET A 1 52.18 11.87 16.84
C MET A 1 51.26 12.91 17.47
N LEU A 2 49.95 12.64 17.55
CA LEU A 2 48.97 13.50 18.23
C LEU A 2 48.40 12.73 19.42
N LYS A 3 48.39 13.38 20.59
CA LYS A 3 48.07 12.81 21.91
C LYS A 3 46.55 12.69 22.13
N SER A 4 46.20 11.55 22.70
CA SER A 4 44.88 11.17 23.22
C SER A 4 44.45 12.06 24.40
N ILE A 5 43.16 12.43 24.45
CA ILE A 5 42.49 12.96 25.65
C ILE A 5 41.23 12.11 25.85
N SER A 6 41.27 11.23 26.85
CA SER A 6 40.14 10.42 27.30
C SER A 6 39.50 11.08 28.52
N PHE A 7 38.23 11.45 28.43
CA PHE A 7 37.41 11.87 29.56
C PHE A 7 36.52 10.69 29.99
N SER A 8 36.78 10.12 31.17
CA SER A 8 35.87 9.20 31.86
C SER A 8 34.96 10.01 32.77
N ILE A 9 33.66 10.02 32.49
CA ILE A 9 32.64 10.56 33.39
C ILE A 9 32.02 9.40 34.15
N VAL A 10 32.27 9.39 35.46
CA VAL A 10 31.64 8.50 36.44
C VAL A 10 30.26 9.05 36.75
N SER A 11 29.20 8.38 36.30
CA SER A 11 27.82 8.69 36.70
C SER A 11 27.40 7.81 37.87
N ILE A 12 27.13 8.49 39.00
CA ILE A 12 26.56 7.93 40.23
C ILE A 12 25.04 7.89 40.06
N LEU A 13 24.44 6.70 40.02
CA LEU A 13 22.99 6.52 40.04
C LEU A 13 22.53 6.31 41.50
N ILE A 14 21.88 7.33 42.07
CA ILE A 14 21.25 7.26 43.39
C ILE A 14 19.85 6.66 43.22
N LEU A 15 19.65 5.49 43.82
CA LEU A 15 18.37 4.79 43.92
C LEU A 15 17.51 5.47 45.01
N THR A 16 16.34 6.00 44.65
CA THR A 16 15.33 6.41 45.64
C THR A 16 14.06 5.61 45.43
N PHE A 17 13.71 4.82 46.45
CA PHE A 17 12.45 4.13 46.59
C PHE A 17 11.36 5.14 46.97
N VAL A 18 10.30 5.24 46.16
CA VAL A 18 9.04 5.89 46.56
C VAL A 18 7.97 4.82 46.65
N SER A 19 7.52 4.57 47.88
CA SER A 19 6.35 3.77 48.23
C SER A 19 5.07 4.49 47.77
N THR A 20 4.14 3.77 47.16
CA THR A 20 2.77 4.25 46.94
C THR A 20 1.74 3.35 47.63
N PRO A 21 0.62 3.95 48.12
CA PRO A 21 -0.29 3.34 49.06
C PRO A 21 -1.31 2.37 48.45
N LYS A 22 -1.77 1.47 49.32
CA LYS A 22 -2.83 0.47 49.17
C LYS A 22 -4.16 1.14 48.78
N SER A 23 -4.66 0.89 47.57
CA SER A 23 -5.97 1.37 47.12
C SER A 23 -7.09 0.39 47.51
N VAL A 24 -8.14 0.99 48.03
CA VAL A 24 -9.42 0.45 48.50
C VAL A 24 -10.23 -0.16 47.34
N GLY A 25 -10.98 -1.22 47.64
CA GLY A 25 -11.87 -1.89 46.70
C GLY A 25 -13.02 -0.99 46.25
N GLN A 26 -13.15 -0.86 44.94
CA GLN A 26 -14.24 -0.12 44.30
C GLN A 26 -15.08 -1.09 43.47
N ASP A 27 -16.35 -1.17 43.86
CA ASP A 27 -17.44 -1.94 43.28
C ASP A 27 -17.62 -1.56 41.80
N VAL A 28 -17.54 -2.55 40.90
CA VAL A 28 -17.58 -2.35 39.44
C VAL A 28 -19.00 -2.61 38.95
N GLY A 29 -19.80 -1.54 38.85
CA GLY A 29 -21.08 -1.57 38.14
C GLY A 29 -20.91 -1.85 36.63
N PRO A 30 -21.98 -2.25 35.93
CA PRO A 30 -21.91 -2.65 34.52
C PRO A 30 -21.47 -1.48 33.63
N VAL A 31 -20.27 -1.60 33.07
CA VAL A 31 -19.72 -0.64 32.12
C VAL A 31 -20.53 -0.67 30.82
N SER A 32 -21.27 0.40 30.58
CA SER A 32 -22.00 0.64 29.33
C SER A 32 -20.99 0.76 28.16
N PRO A 33 -21.19 0.05 27.04
CA PRO A 33 -20.26 0.08 25.93
C PRO A 33 -20.29 1.46 25.27
N ALA A 34 -19.24 2.25 25.50
CA ALA A 34 -19.02 3.50 24.80
C ALA A 34 -18.96 3.24 23.29
N ALA A 35 -20.00 3.67 22.58
CA ALA A 35 -20.07 3.67 21.13
C ALA A 35 -18.89 4.48 20.59
N ARG A 36 -17.92 3.80 19.98
CA ARG A 36 -16.82 4.44 19.27
C ARG A 36 -17.41 5.15 18.06
N THR A 37 -17.55 6.47 18.15
CA THR A 37 -17.89 7.31 17.00
C THR A 37 -16.72 7.23 16.01
N SER A 38 -16.83 6.35 15.03
CA SER A 38 -15.90 6.31 13.90
C SER A 38 -16.07 7.62 13.14
N SER A 39 -15.12 8.54 13.26
CA SER A 39 -15.02 9.69 12.38
C SER A 39 -14.82 9.17 10.95
N THR A 40 -15.87 9.18 10.14
CA THR A 40 -15.82 8.85 8.72
C THR A 40 -14.80 9.78 8.05
N ARG A 41 -13.76 9.24 7.42
CA ARG A 41 -12.82 10.07 6.67
C ARG A 41 -13.54 10.54 5.42
N GLU A 42 -13.76 11.84 5.32
CA GLU A 42 -14.39 12.39 4.12
C GLU A 42 -13.40 12.30 2.95
N LEU A 43 -13.74 11.46 1.97
CA LEU A 43 -13.01 11.35 0.72
C LEU A 43 -13.29 12.59 -0.13
N ARG A 44 -12.22 13.26 -0.59
CA ARG A 44 -12.34 14.46 -1.43
C ARG A 44 -11.93 14.16 -2.87
N THR A 45 -12.86 14.32 -3.81
CA THR A 45 -12.52 14.29 -5.24
C THR A 45 -11.69 15.52 -5.60
N ILE A 46 -10.51 15.30 -6.17
CA ILE A 46 -9.58 16.34 -6.60
C ILE A 46 -9.81 16.69 -8.07
N ALA A 47 -10.05 15.66 -8.90
CA ALA A 47 -10.39 15.82 -10.30
C ALA A 47 -11.17 14.59 -10.78
N ASP A 48 -12.06 14.80 -11.73
CA ASP A 48 -12.78 13.77 -12.47
C ASP A 48 -12.99 14.27 -13.89
N GLY A 49 -12.99 13.35 -14.85
CA GLY A 49 -13.11 13.75 -16.25
C GLY A 49 -13.38 12.57 -17.17
N LEU A 50 -13.76 12.90 -18.41
CA LEU A 50 -14.06 11.95 -19.47
C LEU A 50 -12.92 11.83 -20.50
N HIS A 51 -11.85 12.60 -20.36
CA HIS A 51 -10.75 12.67 -21.32
C HIS A 51 -9.41 12.76 -20.57
N SER A 52 -8.76 11.61 -20.43
CA SER A 52 -7.37 11.47 -19.96
C SER A 52 -6.46 11.08 -21.13
N SER A 53 -5.18 11.47 -21.07
CA SER A 53 -4.17 11.02 -22.04
C SER A 53 -3.75 9.56 -21.82
N ILE A 54 -4.06 8.98 -20.65
CA ILE A 54 -3.88 7.57 -20.37
C ILE A 54 -5.06 6.80 -20.98
N SER A 55 -4.81 6.15 -22.11
CA SER A 55 -5.78 5.37 -22.89
C SER A 55 -5.95 3.92 -22.43
N ASP A 56 -5.15 3.47 -21.46
CA ASP A 56 -5.17 2.11 -20.92
C ASP A 56 -5.68 2.09 -19.47
N LEU A 57 -6.11 0.91 -19.03
CA LEU A 57 -6.51 0.69 -17.65
C LEU A 57 -5.32 0.86 -16.72
N PHE A 58 -5.45 1.79 -15.76
CA PHE A 58 -4.39 2.05 -14.80
C PHE A 58 -4.94 2.56 -13.48
N VAL A 59 -4.25 2.23 -12.40
CA VAL A 59 -4.50 2.78 -11.06
C VAL A 59 -3.17 3.09 -10.40
N ALA A 60 -3.09 4.22 -9.72
CA ALA A 60 -1.94 4.63 -8.94
C ALA A 60 -2.38 5.10 -7.53
N VAL A 61 -1.61 4.72 -6.52
CA VAL A 61 -1.70 5.24 -5.16
C VAL A 61 -0.48 6.09 -4.88
N VAL A 62 -0.67 7.40 -5.00
CA VAL A 62 0.37 8.42 -4.98
C VAL A 62 0.52 9.00 -3.58
N ARG A 63 1.74 8.91 -3.04
CA ARG A 63 2.08 9.29 -1.64
C ARG A 63 3.13 10.39 -1.54
N ASN A 64 3.71 10.81 -2.65
CA ASN A 64 4.76 11.80 -2.70
C ASN A 64 4.71 12.55 -4.05
N ALA A 65 5.45 13.65 -4.13
CA ALA A 65 5.49 14.48 -5.33
C ALA A 65 6.19 13.80 -6.53
N GLU A 66 7.13 12.89 -6.29
CA GLU A 66 7.86 12.18 -7.34
C GLU A 66 6.94 11.23 -8.13
N THR A 67 6.19 10.37 -7.42
CA THR A 67 5.18 9.49 -8.02
C THR A 67 4.09 10.32 -8.73
N TYR A 68 3.71 11.48 -8.17
CA TYR A 68 2.73 12.36 -8.82
C TYR A 68 3.27 13.01 -10.09
N SER A 69 4.54 13.44 -10.08
CA SER A 69 5.20 14.01 -11.26
C SER A 69 5.23 13.00 -12.40
N ALA A 70 5.62 11.75 -12.11
CA ALA A 70 5.59 10.67 -13.10
C ALA A 70 4.18 10.38 -13.62
N LEU A 71 3.15 10.54 -12.79
CA LEU A 71 1.75 10.43 -13.23
C LEU A 71 1.36 11.58 -14.16
N ARG A 72 1.74 12.82 -13.83
CA ARG A 72 1.49 14.01 -14.66
C ARG A 72 2.26 14.02 -15.98
N GLU A 73 3.41 13.37 -16.05
CA GLU A 73 4.12 13.15 -17.33
C GLU A 73 3.29 12.32 -18.30
N MET A 74 2.48 11.37 -17.78
CA MET A 74 1.58 10.55 -18.59
C MET A 74 0.26 11.27 -18.91
N ASP A 75 -0.21 12.13 -18.01
CA ASP A 75 -1.37 12.99 -18.25
C ASP A 75 -1.13 14.43 -17.74
N PRO A 76 -0.70 15.33 -18.65
CA PRO A 76 -0.44 16.73 -18.29
C PRO A 76 -1.68 17.52 -17.85
N SER A 77 -2.88 17.04 -18.18
CA SER A 77 -4.15 17.70 -17.83
C SER A 77 -4.50 17.60 -16.35
N LEU A 78 -3.85 16.69 -15.62
CA LEU A 78 -4.04 16.54 -14.18
C LEU A 78 -3.65 17.81 -13.42
N PRO A 79 -4.37 18.15 -12.33
CA PRO A 79 -4.13 19.38 -11.57
C PRO A 79 -2.73 19.41 -10.95
N SER A 80 -2.17 20.59 -10.75
CA SER A 80 -0.90 20.71 -10.04
C SER A 80 -1.13 20.54 -8.53
N LEU A 81 -0.40 19.61 -7.90
CA LEU A 81 -0.39 19.39 -6.46
C LEU A 81 1.04 19.61 -5.96
N ASP A 82 1.20 20.38 -4.89
CA ASP A 82 2.52 20.61 -4.29
C ASP A 82 2.95 19.45 -3.37
N GLY A 83 4.21 19.48 -2.92
CA GLY A 83 4.73 18.48 -1.98
C GLY A 83 4.07 18.53 -0.59
N GLY A 84 3.49 19.66 -0.20
CA GLY A 84 2.78 19.84 1.07
C GLY A 84 1.47 19.05 1.13
N PHE A 85 0.78 18.92 -0.01
CA PHE A 85 -0.42 18.09 -0.14
C PHE A 85 -0.20 16.67 0.39
N PHE A 86 0.92 16.03 0.03
CA PHE A 86 1.22 14.63 0.36
C PHE A 86 1.66 14.39 1.81
N GLN A 87 1.87 15.46 2.59
CA GLN A 87 2.17 15.34 4.02
C GLN A 87 0.94 14.88 4.82
N SER A 88 -0.25 15.25 4.36
CA SER A 88 -1.53 14.98 5.03
C SER A 88 -2.52 14.20 4.17
N ASN A 89 -2.20 13.96 2.89
CA ASN A 89 -3.08 13.26 1.97
C ASN A 89 -2.35 12.14 1.24
N THR A 90 -3.08 11.07 0.95
CA THR A 90 -2.72 10.09 -0.08
C THR A 90 -3.71 10.23 -1.23
N LEU A 91 -3.24 10.16 -2.47
CA LEU A 91 -4.09 10.27 -3.65
C LEU A 91 -4.27 8.90 -4.30
N ILE A 92 -5.50 8.51 -4.60
CA ILE A 92 -5.82 7.42 -5.53
C ILE A 92 -6.17 8.05 -6.86
N ALA A 93 -5.43 7.71 -7.90
CA ALA A 93 -5.75 8.06 -9.28
C ALA A 93 -6.13 6.79 -10.04
N ALA A 94 -7.30 6.78 -10.66
CA ALA A 94 -7.79 5.65 -11.44
C ALA A 94 -8.21 6.10 -12.84
N PHE A 95 -7.89 5.28 -13.82
CA PHE A 95 -8.07 5.52 -15.24
C PHE A 95 -8.74 4.28 -15.86
N LEU A 96 -9.85 4.49 -16.58
CA LEU A 96 -10.58 3.40 -17.23
C LEU A 96 -10.03 3.02 -18.62
N GLY A 97 -9.09 3.80 -19.14
CA GLY A 97 -8.68 3.72 -20.54
C GLY A 97 -9.83 4.08 -21.50
N GLU A 98 -9.65 3.79 -22.78
CA GLU A 98 -10.62 4.16 -23.81
C GLU A 98 -11.95 3.39 -23.68
N ARG A 99 -13.05 4.12 -23.86
CA ARG A 99 -14.41 3.62 -23.92
C ARG A 99 -15.09 4.13 -25.19
N PRO A 100 -15.85 3.29 -25.90
CA PRO A 100 -16.42 3.65 -27.20
C PRO A 100 -17.56 4.66 -27.09
N THR A 101 -18.13 4.82 -25.90
CA THR A 101 -19.24 5.75 -25.63
C THR A 101 -19.02 6.47 -24.31
N GLY A 102 -19.79 7.54 -24.09
CA GLY A 102 -19.87 8.21 -22.79
C GLY A 102 -20.70 7.43 -21.77
N GLY A 103 -20.79 7.98 -20.56
CA GLY A 103 -21.60 7.42 -19.46
C GLY A 103 -20.87 6.44 -18.54
N TYR A 104 -19.62 6.10 -18.86
CA TYR A 104 -18.71 5.40 -17.95
C TYR A 104 -18.14 6.37 -16.92
N SER A 105 -18.02 5.93 -15.68
CA SER A 105 -17.38 6.69 -14.61
C SER A 105 -16.68 5.75 -13.61
N ILE A 106 -15.90 6.32 -12.71
CA ILE A 106 -15.17 5.57 -11.69
C ILE A 106 -15.78 5.86 -10.32
N SER A 107 -15.85 4.83 -9.47
CA SER A 107 -16.28 4.96 -8.09
C SER A 107 -15.16 4.50 -7.17
N ILE A 108 -14.78 5.36 -6.23
CA ILE A 108 -13.89 5.02 -5.11
C ILE A 108 -14.68 5.28 -3.83
N ARG A 109 -14.80 4.27 -2.97
CA ARG A 109 -15.51 4.38 -1.68
C ARG A 109 -14.72 3.72 -0.56
N GLU A 110 -14.84 4.23 0.65
CA GLU A 110 -14.27 3.60 1.85
C GLU A 110 -15.14 2.40 2.27
N GLU A 111 -14.51 1.27 2.59
CA GLU A 111 -15.19 0.06 3.05
C GLU A 111 -14.28 -0.74 3.99
N ALA A 112 -14.78 -1.09 5.18
CA ALA A 112 -14.09 -1.95 6.16
C ALA A 112 -12.60 -1.60 6.44
N GLY A 113 -12.25 -0.32 6.49
CA GLY A 113 -10.87 0.14 6.74
C GLY A 113 -9.94 0.11 5.51
N GLY A 114 -10.51 -0.12 4.31
CA GLY A 114 -9.87 0.03 3.02
C GLY A 114 -10.74 0.83 2.05
N PHE A 115 -10.45 0.70 0.76
CA PHE A 115 -11.19 1.36 -0.31
C PHE A 115 -11.53 0.35 -1.40
N ILE A 116 -12.70 0.52 -2.01
CA ILE A 116 -13.10 -0.24 -3.20
C ILE A 116 -13.08 0.68 -4.41
N LEU A 117 -12.37 0.26 -5.45
CA LEU A 117 -12.35 0.88 -6.77
C LEU A 117 -13.23 0.06 -7.72
N ALA A 118 -14.21 0.70 -8.37
CA ALA A 118 -15.10 0.03 -9.31
C ALA A 118 -15.48 0.92 -10.50
N GLU A 119 -15.71 0.31 -11.65
CA GLU A 119 -16.31 0.95 -12.82
C GLU A 119 -17.83 1.11 -12.62
N LYS A 120 -18.35 2.27 -12.98
CA LYS A 120 -19.78 2.54 -13.13
C LYS A 120 -20.10 2.60 -14.62
N LYS A 121 -20.86 1.61 -15.09
CA LYS A 121 -21.33 1.52 -16.48
C LYS A 121 -22.65 2.29 -16.66
N PRO A 122 -22.91 2.85 -17.84
CA PRO A 122 -24.23 3.39 -18.16
C PRO A 122 -25.29 2.28 -18.06
N LYS A 123 -26.52 2.66 -17.69
CA LYS A 123 -27.63 1.69 -17.58
C LYS A 123 -27.95 1.12 -18.97
N PRO A 124 -28.30 -0.18 -19.09
CA PRO A 124 -28.76 -0.73 -20.35
C PRO A 124 -29.91 0.11 -20.93
N GLY A 125 -29.80 0.49 -22.21
CA GLY A 125 -30.81 1.30 -22.90
C GLY A 125 -30.77 2.80 -22.61
N SER A 126 -29.86 3.31 -21.76
CA SER A 126 -29.71 4.76 -21.60
C SER A 126 -29.13 5.39 -22.87
N MET A 127 -29.68 6.53 -23.28
CA MET A 127 -29.05 7.35 -24.31
C MET A 127 -27.70 7.87 -23.81
N VAL A 128 -26.63 7.51 -24.50
CA VAL A 128 -25.26 7.95 -24.19
C VAL A 128 -24.61 8.63 -25.38
N PRO A 129 -23.73 9.62 -25.15
CA PRO A 129 -22.95 10.23 -26.23
C PRO A 129 -22.13 9.19 -26.99
N GLN A 130 -22.18 9.25 -28.32
CA GLN A 130 -21.39 8.40 -29.22
C GLN A 130 -20.03 9.06 -29.48
N MET A 131 -19.19 9.09 -28.45
CA MET A 131 -17.85 9.67 -28.50
C MET A 131 -16.90 8.79 -27.70
N ILE A 132 -15.68 8.60 -28.22
CA ILE A 132 -14.61 7.93 -27.49
C ILE A 132 -14.25 8.77 -26.26
N THR A 133 -14.29 8.14 -25.09
CA THR A 133 -13.92 8.76 -23.81
C THR A 133 -12.79 7.96 -23.17
N SER A 134 -12.04 8.60 -22.27
CA SER A 134 -11.04 7.96 -21.42
C SER A 134 -11.24 8.44 -19.98
N PRO A 135 -12.26 7.91 -19.27
CA PRO A 135 -12.64 8.45 -17.98
C PRO A 135 -11.56 8.24 -16.92
N PHE A 136 -11.42 9.21 -16.02
CA PHE A 136 -10.50 9.16 -14.90
C PHE A 136 -11.07 9.81 -13.64
N THR A 137 -10.50 9.49 -12.48
CA THR A 137 -10.87 10.10 -11.20
C THR A 137 -9.68 10.10 -10.25
N LEU A 138 -9.48 11.22 -9.57
CA LEU A 138 -8.47 11.47 -8.54
C LEU A 138 -9.18 11.73 -7.21
N VAL A 139 -8.96 10.87 -6.21
CA VAL A 139 -9.53 11.02 -4.85
C VAL A 139 -8.43 11.17 -3.82
N ALA A 140 -8.52 12.21 -3.01
CA ALA A 140 -7.68 12.42 -1.84
C ALA A 140 -8.26 11.73 -0.61
N ILE A 141 -7.40 10.98 0.07
CA ILE A 141 -7.65 10.37 1.36
C ILE A 141 -6.93 11.20 2.43
N PRO A 142 -7.62 11.72 3.46
CA PRO A 142 -7.01 12.54 4.50
C PRO A 142 -6.21 11.65 5.47
N GLN A 143 -5.01 11.28 5.06
CA GLN A 143 -4.03 10.55 5.87
C GLN A 143 -2.61 10.80 5.36
N PRO A 144 -1.60 10.74 6.25
CA PRO A 144 -0.20 10.84 5.84
C PRO A 144 0.20 9.68 4.93
N GLY A 145 1.10 9.95 3.98
CA GLY A 145 1.48 8.98 2.94
C GLY A 145 2.05 7.66 3.46
N ASN A 146 2.60 7.60 4.67
CA ASN A 146 3.12 6.37 5.27
C ASN A 146 2.05 5.43 5.83
N ARG A 147 0.77 5.86 5.89
CA ARG A 147 -0.31 5.03 6.41
C ARG A 147 -0.74 3.97 5.40
N ARG A 148 -0.84 2.73 5.87
CA ARG A 148 -1.34 1.60 5.05
C ARG A 148 -2.85 1.68 4.91
N PHE A 149 -3.33 1.25 3.75
CA PHE A 149 -4.71 0.89 3.52
C PHE A 149 -4.75 -0.18 2.43
N ARG A 150 -5.83 -0.97 2.45
CA ARG A 150 -6.16 -1.92 1.40
C ARG A 150 -6.93 -1.20 0.30
N LEU A 151 -6.55 -1.39 -0.95
CA LEU A 151 -7.36 -1.01 -2.11
C LEU A 151 -7.81 -2.30 -2.79
N ASP A 152 -9.11 -2.57 -2.73
CA ASP A 152 -9.72 -3.64 -3.51
C ASP A 152 -10.09 -3.10 -4.88
N ILE A 153 -9.36 -3.56 -5.91
CA ILE A 153 -9.62 -3.19 -7.29
C ILE A 153 -10.63 -4.16 -7.90
N GLY A 154 -11.76 -3.61 -8.34
CA GLY A 154 -12.76 -4.35 -9.09
C GLY A 154 -12.45 -4.39 -10.58
N GLU A 155 -13.38 -4.99 -11.33
CA GLU A 155 -13.30 -4.92 -12.79
C GLU A 155 -13.46 -3.49 -13.30
N PRO A 156 -12.77 -3.13 -14.40
CA PRO A 156 -11.91 -4.00 -15.23
C PRO A 156 -10.41 -3.96 -14.89
N TRP A 157 -9.98 -3.26 -13.83
CA TRP A 157 -8.56 -3.20 -13.47
C TRP A 157 -8.00 -4.56 -13.08
N LYS A 158 -8.82 -5.40 -12.44
CA LYS A 158 -8.42 -6.74 -12.00
C LYS A 158 -8.03 -7.63 -13.19
N GLU A 159 -8.81 -7.62 -14.27
CA GLU A 159 -8.46 -8.30 -15.53
C GLU A 159 -7.13 -7.83 -16.15
N SER A 160 -6.73 -6.57 -15.90
CA SER A 160 -5.48 -6.00 -16.42
C SER A 160 -4.27 -6.26 -15.51
N CYS A 161 -4.48 -6.81 -14.31
CA CYS A 161 -3.41 -7.06 -13.36
C CYS A 161 -2.69 -8.38 -13.65
N ARG A 162 -1.36 -8.36 -13.52
CA ARG A 162 -0.55 -9.58 -13.43
C ARG A 162 -0.57 -10.05 -11.98
N THR A 163 -1.16 -11.20 -11.73
CA THR A 163 -1.24 -11.79 -10.38
C THR A 163 -0.08 -12.76 -10.19
N TYR A 164 0.78 -12.51 -9.21
CA TYR A 164 1.90 -13.38 -8.84
C TYR A 164 1.57 -14.09 -7.53
N ARG A 165 1.62 -15.43 -7.54
CA ARG A 165 1.49 -16.23 -6.32
C ARG A 165 2.82 -16.29 -5.60
N VAL A 166 2.85 -15.99 -4.31
CA VAL A 166 4.04 -16.16 -3.48
C VAL A 166 4.35 -17.64 -3.35
N ASP A 167 5.50 -18.05 -3.90
CA ASP A 167 5.99 -19.43 -3.78
C ASP A 167 6.84 -19.60 -2.52
N ARG A 168 7.63 -18.57 -2.20
CA ARG A 168 8.50 -18.51 -1.02
C ARG A 168 8.57 -17.08 -0.53
N GLY A 169 8.48 -16.89 0.78
CA GLY A 169 8.82 -15.62 1.38
C GLY A 169 9.13 -15.76 2.85
N ARG A 170 10.03 -14.92 3.34
CA ARG A 170 10.51 -14.97 4.71
C ARG A 170 10.91 -13.57 5.14
N PHE A 171 10.57 -13.26 6.37
CA PHE A 171 10.87 -11.98 6.99
C PHE A 171 11.47 -12.20 8.37
N THR A 172 12.48 -11.40 8.70
CA THR A 172 13.19 -11.43 9.97
C THR A 172 13.12 -10.03 10.57
N THR A 173 12.45 -9.90 11.73
CA THR A 173 12.44 -8.67 12.51
C THR A 173 13.36 -8.80 13.71
N LEU A 174 14.18 -7.78 13.93
CA LEU A 174 14.91 -7.55 15.16
C LEU A 174 14.08 -6.59 16.02
N GLY A 175 13.38 -7.13 17.02
CA GLY A 175 12.55 -6.39 17.95
C GLY A 175 13.31 -5.83 19.16
N LEU A 176 12.59 -5.19 20.06
CA LEU A 176 13.07 -4.84 21.39
C LEU A 176 12.48 -5.78 22.45
N PRO A 177 13.27 -6.23 23.43
CA PRO A 177 14.73 -6.02 23.56
C PRO A 177 15.52 -6.64 22.39
N ALA A 178 16.72 -6.11 22.11
CA ALA A 178 17.50 -6.40 20.88
C ALA A 178 17.88 -7.87 20.66
N ASP A 179 17.57 -8.75 21.60
CA ASP A 179 17.68 -10.20 21.57
C ASP A 179 16.42 -10.89 20.99
N MET A 180 15.31 -10.18 20.81
CA MET A 180 14.10 -10.71 20.20
C MET A 180 14.19 -10.68 18.68
N THR A 181 14.75 -11.75 18.11
CA THR A 181 14.60 -12.03 16.68
C THR A 181 13.33 -12.84 16.46
N ALA A 182 12.46 -12.36 15.57
CA ALA A 182 11.31 -13.12 15.09
C ALA A 182 11.44 -13.35 13.59
N GLU A 183 11.27 -14.60 13.18
CA GLU A 183 11.27 -15.01 11.79
C GLU A 183 9.91 -15.59 11.46
N PHE A 184 9.36 -15.22 10.30
CA PHE A 184 8.09 -15.76 9.83
C PHE A 184 8.09 -15.95 8.32
N ALA A 185 7.47 -17.04 7.89
CA ALA A 185 7.22 -17.32 6.48
C ALA A 185 5.95 -16.58 6.02
N VAL A 186 5.88 -16.24 4.74
CA VAL A 186 4.71 -15.58 4.16
C VAL A 186 4.16 -16.32 2.96
N GLU A 187 2.86 -16.15 2.74
CA GLU A 187 2.08 -16.69 1.61
C GLU A 187 1.09 -15.65 1.12
N GLY A 188 0.50 -15.89 -0.06
CA GLY A 188 -0.54 -15.04 -0.64
C GLY A 188 -0.20 -14.63 -2.06
N ASP A 189 -0.74 -13.48 -2.49
CA ASP A 189 -0.62 -13.01 -3.86
C ASP A 189 -0.12 -11.55 -3.91
N ILE A 190 0.51 -11.21 -5.03
CA ILE A 190 0.93 -9.86 -5.38
C ILE A 190 0.34 -9.54 -6.73
N GLU A 191 -0.58 -8.57 -6.79
CA GLU A 191 -1.10 -8.07 -8.05
C GLU A 191 -0.28 -6.86 -8.51
N VAL A 192 0.04 -6.82 -9.79
CA VAL A 192 0.88 -5.78 -10.38
C VAL A 192 0.21 -5.21 -11.62
N ILE A 193 0.04 -3.89 -11.64
CA ILE A 193 -0.40 -3.13 -12.80
C ILE A 193 0.61 -2.00 -13.07
N GLY A 194 1.07 -1.89 -14.31
CA GLY A 194 2.13 -0.96 -14.68
C GLY A 194 1.78 -0.14 -15.91
N ARG A 195 2.24 1.11 -15.93
CA ARG A 195 2.14 2.01 -17.07
C ARG A 195 3.36 2.92 -17.15
N GLY A 196 4.08 2.85 -18.26
CA GLY A 196 5.34 3.59 -18.44
C GLY A 196 6.32 3.25 -17.31
N LYS A 197 6.79 4.26 -16.58
CA LYS A 197 7.68 4.09 -15.43
C LYS A 197 6.95 3.87 -14.10
N LEU A 198 5.62 3.98 -14.06
CA LEU A 198 4.87 3.76 -12.84
C LEU A 198 4.39 2.31 -12.74
N MET A 199 4.61 1.70 -11.59
CA MET A 199 4.05 0.40 -11.26
C MET A 199 3.32 0.47 -9.93
N THR A 200 2.14 -0.15 -9.88
CA THR A 200 1.31 -0.28 -8.70
C THR A 200 1.27 -1.74 -8.28
N PHE A 201 1.65 -1.97 -7.03
CA PHE A 201 1.71 -3.28 -6.39
C PHE A 201 0.59 -3.36 -5.34
N LEU A 202 -0.23 -4.40 -5.40
CA LEU A 202 -1.21 -4.74 -4.37
C LEU A 202 -0.73 -6.00 -3.69
N PHE A 203 -0.24 -5.85 -2.46
CA PHE A 203 0.23 -6.98 -1.68
C PHE A 203 -0.93 -7.55 -0.85
N HIS A 204 -1.25 -8.81 -1.13
CA HIS A 204 -2.15 -9.66 -0.35
C HIS A 204 -1.35 -10.75 0.35
N VAL A 205 -0.25 -10.36 1.00
CA VAL A 205 0.72 -11.27 1.60
C VAL A 205 0.52 -11.31 3.12
N ARG A 206 0.37 -12.52 3.65
CA ARG A 206 0.14 -12.81 5.07
C ARG A 206 1.16 -13.80 5.61
N GLU A 207 1.28 -13.87 6.93
CA GLU A 207 2.08 -14.91 7.59
C GLU A 207 1.46 -16.30 7.33
N SER A 208 2.29 -17.27 6.94
CA SER A 208 1.83 -18.64 6.65
C SER A 208 1.55 -19.40 7.95
N GLY A 209 0.50 -20.24 7.95
CA GLY A 209 0.15 -21.10 9.09
C GLY A 209 -0.55 -20.42 10.27
N ARG A 210 -0.93 -19.14 10.18
CA ARG A 210 -1.73 -18.43 11.19
C ARG A 210 -3.14 -18.10 10.68
N GLU A 211 -4.16 -18.54 11.40
CA GLU A 211 -5.57 -18.41 11.03
C GLU A 211 -6.22 -17.03 11.30
N SER A 212 -5.48 -15.91 11.12
CA SER A 212 -5.98 -14.54 11.33
C SER A 212 -5.96 -14.06 12.79
N GLY A 213 -5.40 -12.87 13.00
CA GLY A 213 -5.52 -12.14 14.28
C GLY A 213 -4.66 -10.87 14.30
N LEU A 214 -3.40 -10.97 13.90
CA LEU A 214 -2.49 -9.84 13.76
C LEU A 214 -1.65 -10.10 12.53
N ILE A 215 -2.07 -9.59 11.38
CA ILE A 215 -1.33 -9.77 10.12
C ILE A 215 -0.02 -8.98 10.25
N GLN A 216 1.04 -9.66 10.69
CA GLN A 216 2.43 -9.24 10.52
C GLN A 216 2.86 -9.39 9.04
N GLY A 217 1.98 -9.04 8.12
CA GLY A 217 2.18 -9.22 6.68
C GLY A 217 2.53 -7.92 5.96
N LEU A 218 2.86 -8.09 4.69
CA LEU A 218 2.93 -7.00 3.72
C LEU A 218 1.54 -6.90 3.08
N ALA A 219 0.66 -6.12 3.69
CA ALA A 219 -0.66 -5.83 3.15
C ALA A 219 -0.76 -4.36 2.79
N GLY A 220 -1.20 -4.07 1.57
CA GLY A 220 -1.49 -2.72 1.11
C GLY A 220 -1.13 -2.49 -0.35
N THR A 221 -1.44 -1.28 -0.82
CA THR A 221 -1.28 -0.89 -2.22
C THR A 221 -0.31 0.28 -2.36
N PHE A 222 0.68 0.14 -3.23
CA PHE A 222 1.78 1.10 -3.40
C PHE A 222 2.06 1.33 -4.87
N SER A 223 2.30 2.59 -5.23
CA SER A 223 2.79 2.94 -6.56
C SER A 223 4.15 3.60 -6.45
N GLU A 224 5.06 3.23 -7.33
CA GLU A 224 6.40 3.80 -7.37
C GLU A 224 6.88 3.95 -8.82
N VAL A 225 7.79 4.89 -9.01
CA VAL A 225 8.59 5.03 -10.23
C VAL A 225 9.65 3.92 -10.23
N VAL A 226 9.58 3.01 -11.19
CA VAL A 226 10.57 1.94 -11.34
C VAL A 226 11.70 2.37 -12.27
N THR A 227 12.91 1.88 -11.99
CA THR A 227 14.12 2.23 -12.75
C THR A 227 14.10 1.62 -14.16
N SER A 228 13.61 0.38 -14.27
CA SER A 228 13.33 -0.28 -15.55
C SER A 228 12.14 -1.24 -15.40
N GLU A 229 11.62 -1.74 -16.52
CA GLU A 229 10.58 -2.79 -16.49
C GLU A 229 11.04 -4.09 -15.86
N THR A 230 12.36 -4.28 -15.75
CA THR A 230 12.99 -5.49 -15.20
C THR A 230 13.51 -5.30 -13.79
N ASN A 231 14.03 -4.13 -13.43
CA ASN A 231 14.61 -3.85 -12.11
C ASN A 231 13.72 -2.88 -11.34
N LEU A 232 13.37 -3.28 -10.13
CA LEU A 232 12.42 -2.62 -9.27
C LEU A 232 13.13 -2.02 -8.08
N THR A 233 12.85 -0.76 -7.81
CA THR A 233 13.19 -0.10 -6.55
C THR A 233 11.93 0.56 -6.03
N ILE A 234 11.50 0.18 -4.82
CA ILE A 234 10.30 0.67 -4.15
C ILE A 234 10.76 1.37 -2.86
N ASN A 235 10.81 2.70 -2.86
CA ASN A 235 11.44 3.47 -1.80
C ASN A 235 10.50 3.83 -0.64
N ASN A 236 9.19 3.79 -0.89
CA ASN A 236 8.19 4.29 0.06
C ASN A 236 7.23 3.20 0.52
N LEU A 237 7.75 2.00 0.78
CA LEU A 237 6.94 0.98 1.42
C LEU A 237 6.70 1.39 2.89
N PRO A 238 5.48 1.15 3.40
CA PRO A 238 5.26 1.25 4.82
C PRO A 238 6.11 0.17 5.51
N ALA A 239 6.26 0.30 6.83
CA ALA A 239 6.75 -0.77 7.67
C ALA A 239 6.03 -2.10 7.33
N TRP A 240 6.56 -3.24 7.74
CA TRP A 240 5.92 -4.55 7.60
C TRP A 240 6.04 -5.30 8.92
N GLY A 241 5.24 -6.34 9.14
CA GLY A 241 5.30 -7.09 10.39
C GLY A 241 4.97 -6.27 11.64
N ALA A 242 5.65 -6.60 12.74
CA ALA A 242 5.60 -5.87 14.01
C ALA A 242 6.41 -4.55 14.01
N LEU A 243 7.02 -4.16 12.89
CA LEU A 243 7.77 -2.91 12.82
C LEU A 243 6.78 -1.75 13.01
N ASN A 244 7.00 -0.98 14.07
CA ASN A 244 6.17 0.18 14.41
C ASN A 244 6.08 1.12 13.19
N GLY A 245 4.86 1.62 12.89
CA GLY A 245 4.50 2.30 11.65
C GLY A 245 5.21 3.61 11.29
N HIS A 246 6.28 3.95 12.01
CA HIS A 246 7.13 5.10 11.73
C HIS A 246 8.26 4.77 10.74
N ASN A 247 8.61 3.49 10.57
CA ASN A 247 9.69 3.11 9.67
C ASN A 247 9.21 3.05 8.22
N ARG A 248 9.98 3.67 7.34
CA ARG A 248 9.91 3.41 5.91
C ARG A 248 10.72 2.16 5.60
N SER A 249 10.15 1.32 4.76
CA SER A 249 10.86 0.18 4.19
C SER A 249 11.14 0.46 2.72
N GLN A 250 12.20 -0.13 2.23
CA GLN A 250 12.51 -0.20 0.82
C GLN A 250 12.33 -1.64 0.36
N ALA A 251 11.97 -1.82 -0.90
CA ALA A 251 12.18 -3.09 -1.58
C ALA A 251 13.01 -2.88 -2.85
N ILE A 252 13.93 -3.79 -3.10
CA ILE A 252 14.62 -3.92 -4.38
C ILE A 252 14.27 -5.26 -4.98
N GLY A 253 14.16 -5.35 -6.30
CA GLY A 253 13.77 -6.60 -6.92
C GLY A 253 13.86 -6.58 -8.42
N PHE A 254 13.36 -7.64 -9.03
CA PHE A 254 13.34 -7.76 -10.47
C PHE A 254 12.28 -8.74 -10.96
N PHE A 255 11.89 -8.56 -12.22
CA PHE A 255 11.17 -9.56 -12.99
C PHE A 255 12.16 -10.44 -13.77
N SER A 256 11.93 -11.75 -13.78
CA SER A 256 12.75 -12.72 -14.51
C SER A 256 11.89 -13.68 -15.33
N GLU A 257 12.52 -14.53 -16.13
CA GLU A 257 11.85 -15.52 -17.00
C GLU A 257 10.77 -14.88 -17.89
N GLY A 258 11.11 -13.79 -18.56
CA GLY A 258 10.17 -13.05 -19.42
C GLY A 258 9.01 -12.41 -18.64
N GLY A 259 9.21 -12.11 -17.35
CA GLY A 259 8.18 -11.55 -16.48
C GLY A 259 7.32 -12.58 -15.77
N ARG A 260 7.61 -13.88 -15.90
CA ARG A 260 6.88 -14.96 -15.22
C ARG A 260 7.26 -15.09 -13.74
N LYS A 261 8.41 -14.57 -13.32
CA LYS A 261 8.83 -14.58 -11.90
C LYS A 261 9.09 -13.17 -11.40
N LEU A 262 8.72 -12.92 -10.15
CA LEU A 262 8.95 -11.69 -9.40
C LEU A 262 9.76 -12.03 -8.14
N SER A 263 10.89 -11.35 -7.98
CA SER A 263 11.73 -11.45 -6.77
C SER A 263 11.83 -10.08 -6.12
N LEU A 264 11.51 -9.98 -4.83
CA LEU A 264 11.59 -8.75 -4.04
C LEU A 264 12.37 -9.02 -2.76
N ARG A 265 13.32 -8.14 -2.42
CA ARG A 265 14.02 -8.11 -1.14
C ARG A 265 13.67 -6.82 -0.42
N PHE A 266 13.27 -6.94 0.83
CA PHE A 266 12.80 -5.86 1.69
C PHE A 266 13.85 -5.53 2.74
N THR A 267 14.04 -4.24 2.99
CA THR A 267 14.89 -3.73 4.07
C THR A 267 14.14 -2.60 4.79
N SER A 268 14.11 -2.61 6.11
CA SER A 268 13.70 -1.43 6.87
C SER A 268 14.80 -0.38 6.81
N SER A 269 14.45 0.89 6.65
CA SER A 269 15.43 1.97 6.74
C SER A 269 16.03 2.00 8.16
N PRO A 270 17.36 2.10 8.31
CA PRO A 270 17.95 2.30 9.62
C PRO A 270 17.44 3.63 10.19
N THR A 271 17.03 3.64 11.45
CA THR A 271 16.69 4.88 12.14
C THR A 271 17.79 5.19 13.15
N ASN A 272 18.07 6.48 13.37
CA ASN A 272 19.01 6.91 14.41
C ASN A 272 18.49 6.65 15.83
N ASN A 273 17.26 6.15 15.96
CA ASN A 273 16.69 5.77 17.24
C ASN A 273 17.01 4.29 17.50
N LEU A 274 17.82 4.05 18.52
CA LEU A 274 18.19 2.70 18.98
C LEU A 274 16.97 1.87 19.42
N ASP A 275 15.84 2.54 19.69
CA ASP A 275 14.63 1.88 20.18
C ASP A 275 13.68 1.40 19.08
N VAL A 276 14.16 1.33 17.84
CA VAL A 276 13.32 1.05 16.69
C VAL A 276 13.68 -0.30 16.10
N ALA A 277 12.69 -1.19 16.08
CA ALA A 277 12.82 -2.49 15.44
C ALA A 277 13.23 -2.33 13.96
N THR A 278 14.16 -3.17 13.52
CA THR A 278 14.59 -3.25 12.11
C THR A 278 14.24 -4.63 11.56
N GLY A 279 14.31 -4.79 10.25
CA GLY A 279 14.13 -6.10 9.66
C GLY A 279 14.53 -6.13 8.20
N GLU A 280 14.70 -7.36 7.72
CA GLU A 280 14.82 -7.66 6.31
C GLU A 280 13.92 -8.84 5.93
N GLY A 281 13.66 -9.00 4.64
CA GLY A 281 12.92 -10.14 4.15
C GLY A 281 13.00 -10.28 2.65
N TYR A 282 12.41 -11.32 2.12
CA TYR A 282 12.28 -11.52 0.70
C TYR A 282 10.99 -12.24 0.34
N VAL A 283 10.59 -12.07 -0.92
CA VAL A 283 9.48 -12.77 -1.57
C VAL A 283 9.91 -13.18 -2.97
N GLU A 284 9.67 -14.45 -3.30
CA GLU A 284 9.72 -15.01 -4.64
C GLU A 284 8.30 -15.44 -5.02
N ALA A 285 7.85 -15.01 -6.20
CA ALA A 285 6.50 -15.25 -6.66
C ALA A 285 6.45 -15.57 -8.16
N THR A 286 5.54 -16.45 -8.55
CA THR A 286 5.34 -16.87 -9.94
C THR A 286 4.01 -16.36 -10.47
N LEU A 287 4.02 -15.85 -11.70
CA LEU A 287 2.84 -15.38 -12.42
C LEU A 287 1.80 -16.51 -12.50
N GLN A 288 0.61 -16.25 -11.95
CA GLN A 288 -0.55 -17.09 -12.15
C GLN A 288 -1.07 -16.86 -13.57
N GLU A 289 -1.25 -17.94 -14.33
CA GLU A 289 -1.96 -17.84 -15.59
C GLU A 289 -3.41 -17.48 -15.30
N PRO A 290 -3.99 -16.49 -16.02
CA PRO A 290 -5.38 -16.14 -15.82
C PRO A 290 -6.20 -17.41 -15.96
N LYS A 291 -6.97 -17.75 -14.92
CA LYS A 291 -7.84 -18.91 -14.93
C LYS A 291 -8.77 -18.71 -16.11
N ARG A 292 -8.49 -19.38 -17.24
CA ARG A 292 -9.27 -19.25 -18.47
C ARG A 292 -10.70 -19.48 -18.05
N ALA A 293 -11.52 -18.43 -18.10
CA ALA A 293 -12.93 -18.56 -17.76
C ALA A 293 -13.42 -19.72 -18.62
N GLU A 294 -13.82 -20.82 -17.98
CA GLU A 294 -14.42 -21.93 -18.70
C GLU A 294 -15.60 -21.29 -19.41
N SER A 295 -15.45 -21.09 -20.72
CA SER A 295 -16.48 -20.52 -21.56
C SER A 295 -17.57 -21.58 -21.54
N GLY A 296 -18.47 -21.46 -20.57
CA GLY A 296 -19.67 -22.25 -20.47
C GLY A 296 -20.49 -21.91 -21.67
N THR A 297 -20.21 -22.60 -22.78
CA THR A 297 -21.04 -22.64 -23.96
C THR A 297 -22.36 -23.23 -23.48
N LYS A 298 -23.28 -22.39 -23.03
CA LYS A 298 -24.68 -22.76 -22.99
C LYS A 298 -25.09 -22.96 -24.43
N SER A 299 -25.02 -24.21 -24.90
CA SER A 299 -25.69 -24.62 -26.11
C SER A 299 -27.18 -24.24 -25.99
N PRO A 300 -27.78 -23.68 -27.05
CA PRO A 300 -29.20 -23.33 -27.09
C PRO A 300 -30.11 -24.55 -26.93
#